data_AF-H1XTD1-F1
#
_entry.id   AF-H1XTD1-F1
#
_cell.length_a   1.000
_cell.length_b   1.000
_cell.length_c   1.000
_cell.angle_alpha   90.00
_cell.angle_beta   90.00
_cell.angle_gamma   90.00
#
_symmetry.space_group_name_H-M   'P 1'
#
loop_
_entity.id
_entity.type
_entity.pdbx_description
1 polymer ?
#
loop_
_entity_poly.entity_id
_entity_poly.type
_entity_poly.pdbx_seq_one_letter_code
_entity_poly.pdbx_strand_id
1 'polypeptide(L)'
;MNSLFKYAVYRNKWLWFHILGGGILAKLALAIFKNGQIAVDIVLLSAILWEIFEYFKDDVEKIYGSKKRFFLDALGDIAGAVIMAIIIVI
;
A
#
# COMPACT_ATOMS: atom_id res chain seq x y z
N MET A 1 23.19 -0.96 1.60
CA MET A 1 21.76 -0.88 1.98
C MET A 1 21.01 -1.99 1.27
N ASN A 2 20.27 -2.84 1.99
CA ASN A 2 19.48 -3.93 1.42
C ASN A 2 18.49 -3.38 0.36
N SER A 3 18.36 -4.06 -0.79
CA SER A 3 17.45 -3.66 -1.86
C SER A 3 16.00 -3.53 -1.39
N LEU A 4 15.58 -4.39 -0.45
CA LEU A 4 14.24 -4.35 0.14
C LEU A 4 14.00 -3.00 0.82
N PHE A 5 14.79 -2.65 1.83
CA PHE A 5 14.64 -1.38 2.55
C PHE A 5 14.84 -0.17 1.62
N LYS A 6 15.78 -0.27 0.69
CA LYS A 6 16.06 0.81 -0.27
C LYS A 6 14.83 1.14 -1.12
N TYR A 7 14.14 0.14 -1.65
CA TYR A 7 13.02 0.37 -2.55
C TYR A 7 11.72 0.46 -1.77
N ALA A 8 11.35 -0.54 -0.96
CA ALA A 8 10.10 -0.54 -0.19
C ALA A 8 9.91 0.64 0.77
N VAL A 9 10.98 1.30 1.22
CA VAL A 9 10.90 2.41 2.19
C VAL A 9 11.61 3.66 1.71
N TYR A 10 12.94 3.61 1.54
CA TYR A 10 13.74 4.83 1.40
C TYR A 10 13.55 5.55 0.05
N ARG A 11 13.33 4.81 -1.05
CA ARG A 11 13.13 5.35 -2.40
C ARG A 11 11.71 5.18 -2.93
N ASN A 12 10.80 4.63 -2.13
CA ASN A 12 9.40 4.54 -2.52
C ASN A 12 8.78 5.94 -2.44
N LYS A 13 8.39 6.47 -3.60
CA LYS A 13 7.78 7.81 -3.72
C LYS A 13 6.30 7.84 -3.35
N TRP A 14 5.63 6.69 -3.40
CA TRP A 14 4.19 6.54 -3.20
C TRP A 14 3.84 6.02 -1.81
N LEU A 15 4.82 5.51 -1.06
CA LEU A 15 4.62 4.98 0.29
C LEU A 15 3.83 5.91 1.22
N TRP A 16 4.16 7.20 1.25
CA TRP A 16 3.45 8.16 2.10
C TRP A 16 1.97 8.31 1.70
N PHE A 17 1.67 8.21 0.41
CA PHE A 17 0.31 8.29 -0.12
C PHE A 17 -0.48 7.03 0.26
N HIS A 18 0.14 5.85 0.17
CA HIS A 18 -0.48 4.60 0.62
C HIS A 18 -0.70 4.56 2.14
N ILE A 19 0.23 5.07 2.93
CA ILE A 19 0.05 5.23 4.38
C ILE A 19 -1.16 6.13 4.68
N LEU A 20 -1.21 7.32 4.07
CA LEU A 20 -2.31 8.26 4.27
C LEU A 20 -3.65 7.68 3.80
N GLY A 21 -3.67 7.10 2.60
CA GLY A 21 -4.85 6.47 2.00
C GLY A 21 -5.35 5.29 2.82
N GLY A 22 -4.45 4.43 3.31
CA GLY A 22 -4.77 3.31 4.19
C GLY A 22 -5.44 3.76 5.49
N GLY A 23 -4.93 4.84 6.11
CA GLY A 23 -5.54 5.41 7.32
C GLY A 23 -6.93 6.00 7.09
N ILE A 24 -7.11 6.76 6.00
CA ILE A 24 -8.41 7.34 5.64
C ILE A 24 -9.43 6.24 5.33
N LEU A 25 -9.04 5.27 4.50
CA LEU A 25 -9.91 4.16 4.12
C LEU A 25 -10.28 3.29 5.32
N ALA A 26 -9.33 3.00 6.22
CA ALA A 26 -9.61 2.29 7.47
C ALA A 26 -10.63 3.04 8.33
N LYS A 27 -10.51 4.38 8.46
CA LYS A 27 -11.44 5.19 9.25
C LYS A 27 -12.85 5.15 8.67
N LEU A 28 -12.98 5.25 7.35
CA LEU A 28 -14.26 5.15 6.65
C LEU A 28 -14.87 3.76 6.77
N ALA A 29 -14.08 2.70 6.54
CA ALA A 29 -14.53 1.33 6.67
C ALA A 29 -14.98 1.03 8.11
N LEU A 30 -14.23 1.46 9.11
CA LEU A 30 -14.61 1.32 10.52
C LEU A 30 -15.90 2.09 10.83
N ALA A 31 -16.10 3.27 10.24
CA ALA A 31 -17.33 4.04 10.43
C ALA A 31 -18.57 3.34 9.85
N ILE A 32 -18.44 2.61 8.74
CA ILE A 32 -19.52 1.92 8.04
C ILE A 32 -19.79 0.54 8.66
N PHE A 33 -18.77 -0.29 8.79
CA PHE A 33 -18.89 -1.70 9.17
C PHE A 33 -18.81 -1.94 10.67
N LYS A 34 -18.35 -0.94 11.45
CA LYS A 34 -18.17 -1.03 12.92
C LYS A 34 -17.33 -2.23 13.38
N ASN A 35 -16.46 -2.73 12.50
CA ASN A 35 -15.63 -3.90 12.74
C ASN A 35 -14.20 -3.61 12.28
N GLY A 36 -13.25 -3.72 13.22
CA GLY A 36 -11.85 -3.41 12.97
C GLY A 36 -11.17 -4.36 11.98
N GLN A 37 -11.43 -5.66 12.09
CA GLN A 37 -10.86 -6.66 11.18
C GLN A 37 -11.34 -6.41 9.75
N ILE A 38 -12.64 -6.18 9.55
CA ILE A 38 -13.20 -5.86 8.23
C ILE A 38 -12.57 -4.59 7.65
N ALA A 39 -12.33 -3.57 8.48
CA ALA A 39 -11.68 -2.34 8.02
C ALA A 39 -10.24 -2.58 7.52
N VAL A 40 -9.46 -3.40 8.24
CA VAL A 40 -8.10 -3.80 7.82
C VAL A 40 -8.14 -4.65 6.55
N ASP A 41 -9.06 -5.62 6.45
CA ASP A 41 -9.21 -6.48 5.28
C ASP A 41 -9.54 -5.69 4.02
N ILE A 42 -10.42 -4.68 4.14
CA ILE A 42 -10.75 -3.76 3.04
C ILE A 42 -9.52 -2.98 2.57
N VAL A 43 -8.70 -2.46 3.50
CA VAL A 43 -7.48 -1.74 3.15
C VAL A 43 -6.48 -2.67 2.46
N LEU A 44 -6.26 -3.87 3.00
CA LEU A 44 -5.36 -4.86 2.41
C LEU A 44 -5.77 -5.21 0.98
N LEU A 45 -7.05 -5.54 0.77
CA LEU A 45 -7.57 -5.87 -0.57
C LEU A 45 -7.46 -4.67 -1.52
N SER A 46 -7.77 -3.46 -1.05
CA SER A 46 -7.72 -2.26 -1.88
C SER A 46 -6.30 -1.91 -2.30
N ALA A 47 -5.33 -2.03 -1.38
CA ALA A 47 -3.91 -1.81 -1.69
C ALA A 47 -3.41 -2.85 -2.70
N ILE A 48 -3.71 -4.14 -2.50
CA ILE A 48 -3.33 -5.19 -3.47
C ILE A 48 -3.95 -4.93 -4.85
N LEU A 49 -5.24 -4.59 -4.90
CA LEU A 49 -5.92 -4.32 -6.17
C LEU A 49 -5.34 -3.09 -6.87
N TRP A 50 -4.92 -2.07 -6.12
CA TRP A 50 -4.26 -0.89 -6.68
C TRP A 50 -2.93 -1.26 -7.34
N GLU A 51 -2.06 -2.02 -6.66
CA GLU A 51 -0.78 -2.45 -7.22
C GLU A 51 -0.97 -3.36 -8.44
N ILE A 52 -1.96 -4.25 -8.41
CA ILE A 52 -2.31 -5.07 -9.58
C ILE A 52 -2.75 -4.20 -10.74
N PHE A 53 -3.61 -3.22 -10.49
CA PHE A 53 -4.07 -2.28 -11.51
C PHE A 53 -2.90 -1.50 -12.11
N GLU A 54 -2.01 -0.95 -11.29
CA GLU A 54 -0.81 -0.23 -11.75
C GLU A 54 0.08 -1.13 -12.62
N TYR A 55 0.30 -2.38 -12.22
CA TYR A 55 1.10 -3.33 -12.98
C TYR A 55 0.59 -3.57 -14.40
N PHE A 56 -0.73 -3.56 -14.60
CA PHE A 56 -1.36 -3.79 -15.91
C PHE A 56 -1.57 -2.51 -16.72
N LYS A 57 -1.83 -1.38 -16.06
CA LYS A 57 -2.24 -0.14 -16.71
C LYS A 57 -1.05 0.78 -17.01
N ASP A 58 0.03 0.73 -16.22
CA ASP A 58 1.18 1.62 -16.37
C ASP A 58 2.40 0.91 -16.99
N ASP A 59 3.27 1.68 -17.64
CA ASP A 59 4.55 1.18 -18.14
C ASP A 59 5.55 1.06 -16.99
N VAL A 60 5.44 -0.05 -16.26
CA VAL A 60 6.19 -0.34 -15.03
C VAL A 60 7.70 -0.23 -15.25
N GLU A 61 8.20 -0.74 -16.38
CA GLU A 61 9.65 -0.75 -16.63
C GLU A 61 10.17 0.66 -16.96
N LYS A 62 9.37 1.50 -17.61
CA LYS A 62 9.72 2.91 -17.82
C LYS A 62 9.68 3.74 -16.54
N ILE A 63 8.70 3.53 -15.67
CA ILE A 63 8.52 4.33 -14.45
C ILE A 63 9.47 3.86 -13.34
N TYR A 64 9.52 2.54 -13.11
CA TYR A 64 10.25 1.94 -12.00
C TYR A 64 11.62 1.42 -12.43
N GLY A 65 11.91 1.31 -13.72
CA GLY A 65 13.19 0.79 -14.24
C GLY A 65 13.29 -0.73 -14.26
N SER A 66 12.44 -1.45 -13.50
CA SER A 66 12.30 -2.90 -13.58
C SER A 66 11.05 -3.38 -12.82
N LYS A 67 10.49 -4.51 -13.24
CA LYS A 67 9.41 -5.19 -12.50
C LYS A 67 9.81 -5.59 -11.09
N LYS A 68 11.08 -5.95 -10.88
CA LYS A 68 11.61 -6.28 -9.54
C LYS A 68 11.58 -5.07 -8.61
N ARG A 69 11.92 -3.88 -9.11
CA ARG A 69 11.84 -2.66 -8.30
C ARG A 69 10.38 -2.33 -7.98
N PHE A 70 9.50 -2.38 -8.97
CA PHE A 70 8.07 -2.18 -8.75
C PHE A 70 7.51 -3.12 -7.67
N PHE A 71 7.82 -4.41 -7.74
CA PHE A 71 7.39 -5.37 -6.73
C PHE A 71 7.86 -5.00 -5.30
N LEU A 72 9.07 -4.46 -5.15
CA LEU A 72 9.57 -4.00 -3.85
C LEU A 72 8.88 -2.71 -3.39
N ASP A 73 8.61 -1.77 -4.31
CA ASP A 73 7.85 -0.56 -4.01
C ASP A 73 6.42 -0.95 -3.56
N ALA A 74 5.71 -1.76 -4.35
CA ALA A 74 4.38 -2.30 -4.08
C ALA A 74 4.26 -3.01 -2.71
N LEU A 75 5.27 -3.81 -2.32
CA LEU A 75 5.31 -4.43 -0.99
C LEU A 75 5.37 -3.38 0.12
N GLY A 76 6.15 -2.31 -0.08
CA GLY A 76 6.22 -1.18 0.83
C GLY A 76 4.88 -0.46 0.93
N ASP A 77 4.26 -0.18 -0.21
CA ASP A 77 2.96 0.50 -0.31
C ASP A 77 1.85 -0.27 0.42
N ILE A 78 1.72 -1.57 0.15
CA ILE A 78 0.76 -2.46 0.83
C ILE A 78 1.04 -2.50 2.34
N ALA A 79 2.31 -2.70 2.74
CA ALA A 79 2.66 -2.78 4.15
C ALA A 79 2.37 -1.45 4.88
N GLY A 80 2.72 -0.31 4.28
CA GLY A 80 2.47 1.01 4.82
C GLY A 80 0.98 1.30 5.02
N ALA A 81 0.16 0.97 4.02
CA ALA A 81 -1.30 1.12 4.10
C ALA A 81 -1.90 0.28 5.23
N VAL A 82 -1.51 -0.99 5.32
CA VAL A 82 -2.03 -1.94 6.33
C VAL A 82 -1.57 -1.58 7.75
N ILE A 83 -0.29 -1.20 7.93
CA ILE A 83 0.22 -0.75 9.23
C ILE A 83 -0.58 0.46 9.72
N MET A 84 -0.82 1.45 8.85
CA MET A 84 -1.62 2.61 9.23
C MET A 84 -3.07 2.24 9.53
N ALA A 85 -3.67 1.33 8.76
CA ALA A 85 -5.01 0.84 9.03
C ALA A 85 -5.13 0.19 10.41
N ILE A 86 -4.16 -0.65 10.80
CA ILE A 86 -4.10 -1.26 12.12
C ILE A 86 -4.01 -0.19 13.21
N ILE A 87 -3.15 0.83 13.04
CA ILE A 87 -3.01 1.94 14.00
C ILE A 87 -4.34 2.70 14.17
N ILE A 88 -5.11 2.90 13.11
CA ILE A 88 -6.39 3.61 13.15
C ILE A 88 -7.51 2.79 13.82
N VAL A 89 -7.42 1.47 13.74
CA VAL A 89 -8.45 0.55 14.24
C VAL A 89 -8.28 0.22 15.72
N ILE A 90 -7.05 0.27 16.24
CA ILE A 90 -6.73 0.17 17.67
C ILE A 90 -7.20 1.43 18.41
#